data_AF-A0A3B8U033-F1
#
_entry.id   AF-A0A3B8U033-F1
#
_cell.length_a   1.000
_cell.length_b   1.000
_cell.length_c   1.000
_cell.angle_alpha   90.00
_cell.angle_beta   90.00
_cell.angle_gamma   90.00
#
_symmetry.space_group_name_H-M   'P 1'
#
loop_
_entity.id
_entity.type
_entity.pdbx_description
1 polymer ?
#
loop_
_entity_poly.entity_id
_entity_poly.type
_entity_poly.pdbx_seq_one_letter_code
_entity_poly.pdbx_strand_id
1 'polypeptide(L)'
;EESDSEKEASEKEVSEKEDSEEADLQEPESGETASEEENREQAKDSETDGDTAEPEDPEDLFGEKEPFNPDPDEIIAIVNCIGMENLAELHNQLIQFYGDNGKDIYQALKSGALSIEKREWGKDEKFLYYCALILRHSDEPEESLTEESIREFAEFVQGAESKRKNLNSLRYALLKHYGKEKGRRYYFMLKPYVKVLNQM
;
A
#
# COMPACT_ATOMS: atom_id res chain seq x y z
N GLU A 1 9.36 -69.40 12.43
CA GLU A 1 8.52 -69.73 13.60
C GLU A 1 8.62 -68.54 14.54
N GLU A 2 7.57 -67.83 14.91
CA GLU A 2 6.16 -68.19 15.03
C GLU A 2 5.32 -66.92 14.83
N SER A 3 4.31 -67.01 13.97
CA SER A 3 3.24 -66.04 13.80
C SER A 3 2.11 -66.39 14.76
N ASP A 4 1.32 -65.38 15.14
CA ASP A 4 -0.15 -65.39 15.43
C ASP A 4 -0.43 -64.40 16.57
N SER A 5 -1.51 -63.62 16.64
CA SER A 5 -2.60 -63.20 15.75
C SER A 5 -3.61 -62.45 16.63
N GLU A 6 -4.41 -61.55 16.04
CA GLU A 6 -5.77 -61.15 16.50
C GLU A 6 -5.87 -60.35 17.82
N LYS A 7 -6.77 -59.39 18.03
CA LYS A 7 -7.87 -58.74 17.30
C LYS A 7 -8.34 -57.59 18.22
N GLU A 8 -8.86 -56.50 17.68
CA GLU A 8 -10.22 -55.99 17.94
C GLU A 8 -10.37 -54.53 17.53
N ALA A 9 -11.50 -54.29 16.88
CA ALA A 9 -11.95 -53.03 16.31
C ALA A 9 -12.70 -52.19 17.35
N SER A 10 -12.76 -50.87 17.13
CA SER A 10 -13.99 -50.12 17.41
C SER A 10 -14.05 -48.86 16.54
N GLU A 11 -15.03 -48.87 15.64
CA GLU A 11 -15.63 -47.68 15.03
C GLU A 11 -16.28 -46.80 16.10
N LYS A 12 -16.17 -45.48 15.94
CA LYS A 12 -17.30 -44.58 16.16
C LYS A 12 -17.15 -43.29 15.36
N GLU A 13 -18.17 -43.07 14.54
CA GLU A 13 -18.45 -41.91 13.71
C GLU A 13 -18.90 -40.66 14.51
N VAL A 14 -18.99 -39.56 13.75
CA VAL A 14 -19.84 -38.36 13.88
C VAL A 14 -19.35 -37.24 14.82
N SER A 15 -18.95 -36.11 14.23
CA SER A 15 -19.82 -34.92 14.10
C SER A 15 -19.03 -33.70 13.67
N GLU A 16 -19.46 -33.12 12.54
CA GLU A 16 -19.25 -31.72 12.18
C GLU A 16 -19.69 -30.78 13.31
N LYS A 17 -19.01 -29.64 13.42
CA LYS A 17 -19.63 -28.34 13.72
C LYS A 17 -18.66 -27.22 13.33
N GLU A 18 -18.99 -26.61 12.20
CA GLU A 18 -18.73 -25.20 11.94
C GLU A 18 -19.33 -24.38 13.10
N ASP A 19 -18.57 -23.43 13.63
CA ASP A 19 -19.15 -22.32 14.38
C ASP A 19 -18.55 -21.03 13.85
N SER A 20 -19.43 -20.32 13.15
CA SER A 20 -19.29 -18.96 12.67
C SER A 20 -19.47 -18.01 13.84
N GLU A 21 -18.45 -17.25 14.21
CA GLU A 21 -18.64 -16.01 14.98
C GLU A 21 -18.59 -14.83 14.01
N GLU A 22 -19.76 -14.57 13.42
CA GLU A 22 -20.14 -13.30 12.80
C GLU A 22 -20.49 -12.33 13.94
N ALA A 23 -19.56 -11.43 14.26
CA ALA A 23 -19.82 -10.33 15.19
C ALA A 23 -20.45 -9.16 14.41
N ASP A 24 -21.78 -9.17 14.40
CA ASP A 24 -22.68 -8.08 14.03
C ASP A 24 -22.47 -6.90 14.99
N LEU A 25 -22.07 -5.74 14.47
CA LEU A 25 -22.10 -4.47 15.19
C LEU A 25 -23.18 -3.60 14.54
N GLN A 26 -24.37 -3.69 15.12
CA GLN A 26 -25.50 -2.80 14.87
C GLN A 26 -25.17 -1.34 15.20
N GLU A 27 -25.43 -0.45 14.25
CA GLU A 27 -25.66 0.98 14.49
C GLU A 27 -26.99 1.16 15.24
N PRO A 28 -27.11 2.11 16.19
CA PRO A 28 -28.40 2.51 16.71
C PRO A 28 -28.96 3.71 15.93
N GLU A 29 -30.03 3.50 15.16
CA GLU A 29 -31.00 4.54 14.80
C GLU A 29 -32.23 4.50 15.74
N SER A 30 -32.55 5.65 16.32
CA SER A 30 -33.90 6.14 16.69
C SER A 30 -33.72 7.62 17.09
N GLY A 31 -34.36 8.64 16.49
CA GLY A 31 -35.80 8.89 16.31
C GLY A 31 -36.38 9.34 17.66
N GLU A 32 -37.00 10.50 17.91
CA GLU A 32 -37.67 11.51 17.09
C GLU A 32 -37.97 12.79 17.95
N THR A 33 -38.16 13.93 17.26
CA THR A 33 -39.05 15.09 17.56
C THR A 33 -38.84 16.00 18.78
N ALA A 34 -38.57 17.29 18.52
CA ALA A 34 -39.46 18.40 18.89
C ALA A 34 -39.11 19.67 18.08
N SER A 35 -40.10 20.15 17.35
CA SER A 35 -40.18 21.44 16.65
C SER A 35 -40.38 22.59 17.64
N GLU A 36 -39.73 23.74 17.43
CA GLU A 36 -40.30 25.06 17.74
C GLU A 36 -39.53 26.15 16.98
N GLU A 37 -40.32 27.12 16.53
CA GLU A 37 -40.08 28.11 15.48
C GLU A 37 -39.74 29.48 16.10
N GLU A 38 -39.34 30.43 15.25
CA GLU A 38 -39.39 31.88 15.48
C GLU A 38 -38.30 32.51 16.38
N ASN A 39 -37.44 33.38 15.84
CA ASN A 39 -37.76 34.78 15.56
C ASN A 39 -36.49 35.57 15.13
N ARG A 40 -36.76 36.62 14.38
CA ARG A 40 -35.93 37.51 13.60
C ARG A 40 -35.33 38.64 14.48
N GLU A 41 -34.33 39.30 13.91
CA GLU A 41 -33.95 40.73 14.08
C GLU A 41 -32.65 41.10 14.85
N GLN A 42 -31.72 41.60 14.02
CA GLN A 42 -30.97 42.87 14.14
C GLN A 42 -29.90 43.09 15.22
N ALA A 43 -28.67 43.17 14.71
CA ALA A 43 -27.72 44.29 14.83
C ALA A 43 -27.23 44.72 16.23
N LYS A 44 -25.92 44.66 16.43
CA LYS A 44 -25.10 45.88 16.60
C LYS A 44 -23.60 45.60 16.59
N ASP A 45 -22.92 46.52 15.91
CA ASP A 45 -21.48 46.73 15.88
C ASP A 45 -20.88 46.89 17.28
N SER A 46 -19.65 46.40 17.44
CA SER A 46 -18.66 47.04 18.30
C SER A 46 -17.26 46.73 17.77
N GLU A 47 -16.65 47.78 17.26
CA GLU A 47 -15.25 47.91 16.87
C GLU A 47 -14.31 47.55 18.04
N THR A 48 -13.23 46.83 17.75
CA THR A 48 -11.96 46.99 18.49
C THR A 48 -10.78 46.81 17.53
N ASP A 49 -9.95 47.84 17.56
CA ASP A 49 -8.73 48.10 16.81
C ASP A 49 -7.72 46.95 16.67
N GLY A 50 -7.05 46.95 15.51
CA GLY A 50 -5.60 46.93 15.46
C GLY A 50 -4.94 45.59 15.13
N ASP A 51 -4.88 45.24 13.84
CA ASP A 51 -3.61 44.91 13.18
C ASP A 51 -3.81 44.95 11.66
N THR A 52 -3.21 45.93 10.98
CA THR A 52 -3.14 45.94 9.52
C THR A 52 -2.06 44.96 9.10
N ALA A 53 -2.43 43.68 8.99
CA ALA A 53 -1.69 42.75 8.15
C ALA A 53 -2.11 43.01 6.70
N GLU A 54 -1.17 43.43 5.86
CA GLU A 54 -1.31 43.38 4.41
C GLU A 54 -1.80 41.99 3.97
N PRO A 55 -2.61 41.87 2.91
CA PRO A 55 -2.86 40.57 2.31
C PRO A 55 -1.52 40.06 1.75
N GLU A 56 -0.90 39.11 2.44
CA GLU A 56 0.22 38.37 1.88
C GLU A 56 -0.24 37.72 0.58
N ASP A 57 0.52 38.01 -0.47
CA ASP A 57 0.34 37.48 -1.82
C ASP A 57 0.23 35.95 -1.74
N PRO A 58 -0.80 35.30 -2.34
CA PRO A 58 -0.98 33.85 -2.24
C PRO A 58 0.14 33.01 -2.89
N GLU A 59 1.20 33.63 -3.40
CA GLU A 59 2.34 32.95 -4.03
C GLU A 59 3.46 32.55 -3.06
N ASP A 60 3.43 32.92 -1.77
CA ASP A 60 4.51 32.62 -0.81
C ASP A 60 4.18 31.53 0.24
N LEU A 61 3.18 30.69 -0.03
CA LEU A 61 2.85 29.51 0.80
C LEU A 61 3.67 28.25 0.48
N PHE A 62 4.60 28.35 -0.46
CA PHE A 62 5.55 27.28 -0.77
C PHE A 62 6.96 27.76 -0.47
N GLY A 63 7.32 27.78 0.82
CA GLY A 63 8.72 27.86 1.23
C GLY A 63 9.54 26.92 0.36
N GLU A 64 10.59 27.47 -0.26
CA GLU A 64 11.46 26.82 -1.24
C GLU A 64 11.69 25.35 -0.86
N LYS A 65 10.89 24.44 -1.42
CA LYS A 65 11.14 23.00 -1.31
C LYS A 65 12.45 22.79 -2.03
N GLU A 66 13.46 22.30 -1.30
CA GLU A 66 14.65 21.72 -1.93
C GLU A 66 14.18 20.86 -3.12
N PRO A 67 14.79 21.02 -4.31
CA PRO A 67 14.35 20.29 -5.48
C PRO A 67 14.44 18.81 -5.16
N PHE A 68 13.28 18.15 -5.13
CA PHE A 68 13.18 16.72 -4.92
C PHE A 68 14.00 16.03 -6.01
N ASN A 69 15.13 15.42 -5.61
CA ASN A 69 16.03 14.73 -6.50
C ASN A 69 15.96 13.22 -6.19
N PRO A 70 14.98 12.49 -6.74
CA PRO A 70 14.89 11.05 -6.59
C PRO A 70 16.17 10.42 -7.15
N ASP A 71 16.64 9.34 -6.52
CA ASP A 71 17.81 8.62 -7.00
C ASP A 71 17.55 8.15 -8.45
N PRO A 72 18.33 8.63 -9.45
CA PRO A 72 18.13 8.24 -10.84
C PRO A 72 18.19 6.71 -11.05
N ASP A 73 19.03 6.02 -10.28
CA ASP A 73 19.16 4.55 -10.37
C ASP A 73 17.88 3.84 -9.92
N GLU A 74 17.16 4.44 -8.98
CA GLU A 74 15.90 3.92 -8.46
C GLU A 74 14.77 4.08 -9.48
N ILE A 75 14.67 5.23 -10.15
CA ILE A 75 13.69 5.44 -11.22
C ILE A 75 13.96 4.47 -12.36
N ILE A 76 15.24 4.33 -12.76
CA ILE A 76 15.66 3.33 -13.76
C ILE A 76 15.19 1.95 -13.33
N ALA A 77 15.37 1.60 -12.06
CA ALA A 77 14.96 0.30 -11.56
C ALA A 77 13.45 0.09 -11.58
N ILE A 78 12.66 1.06 -11.11
CA ILE A 78 11.19 1.01 -11.13
C ILE A 78 10.69 0.78 -12.57
N VAL A 79 11.22 1.55 -13.52
CA VAL A 79 10.84 1.44 -14.94
C VAL A 79 11.25 0.09 -15.52
N ASN A 80 12.44 -0.44 -15.19
CA ASN A 80 12.87 -1.76 -15.66
C ASN A 80 12.10 -2.92 -15.01
N CYS A 81 11.62 -2.75 -13.77
CA CYS A 81 10.80 -3.74 -13.06
C CYS A 81 9.35 -3.77 -13.55
N ILE A 82 8.72 -2.60 -13.72
CA ILE A 82 7.31 -2.48 -14.14
C ILE A 82 7.16 -2.55 -15.66
N GLY A 83 8.07 -1.94 -16.40
CA GLY A 83 8.02 -1.83 -17.86
C GLY A 83 7.25 -0.61 -18.35
N MET A 84 7.72 0.00 -19.44
CA MET A 84 7.07 1.15 -20.10
C MET A 84 5.76 0.76 -20.81
N GLU A 85 5.54 -0.53 -21.02
CA GLU A 85 4.29 -1.10 -21.53
C GLU A 85 3.15 -1.07 -20.49
N ASN A 86 3.47 -1.03 -19.19
CA ASN A 86 2.51 -1.03 -18.09
C ASN A 86 2.31 0.37 -17.51
N LEU A 87 1.94 1.32 -18.37
CA LEU A 87 1.90 2.75 -18.04
C LEU A 87 1.01 3.11 -16.84
N ALA A 88 -0.12 2.42 -16.65
CA ALA A 88 -1.02 2.71 -15.54
C ALA A 88 -0.40 2.28 -14.20
N GLU A 89 0.17 1.08 -14.14
CA GLU A 89 0.89 0.55 -12.99
C GLU A 89 2.16 1.37 -12.70
N LEU A 90 2.89 1.82 -13.73
CA LEU A 90 4.05 2.69 -13.58
C LEU A 90 3.68 4.04 -12.96
N HIS A 91 2.63 4.69 -13.48
CA HIS A 91 2.11 5.94 -12.92
C HIS A 91 1.70 5.78 -11.46
N ASN A 92 0.94 4.72 -11.15
CA ASN A 92 0.52 4.43 -9.78
C ASN A 92 1.72 4.23 -8.85
N GLN A 93 2.76 3.53 -9.31
CA GLN A 93 3.96 3.30 -8.50
C GLN A 93 4.73 4.58 -8.22
N LEU A 94 4.93 5.41 -9.25
CA LEU A 94 5.69 6.65 -9.12
C LEU A 94 4.98 7.62 -8.19
N ILE A 95 3.66 7.78 -8.30
CA ILE A 95 2.86 8.57 -7.34
C ILE A 95 3.01 8.02 -5.93
N GLN A 96 3.01 6.70 -5.79
CA GLN A 96 3.04 6.07 -4.49
C GLN A 96 4.37 6.27 -3.75
N PHE A 97 5.50 6.27 -4.47
CA PHE A 97 6.82 6.48 -3.88
C PHE A 97 7.19 7.96 -3.77
N TYR A 98 6.72 8.80 -4.70
CA TYR A 98 7.22 10.17 -4.84
C TYR A 98 6.14 11.26 -4.80
N GLY A 99 4.87 10.90 -4.58
CA GLY A 99 3.76 11.85 -4.52
C GLY A 99 3.57 12.61 -5.84
N ASP A 100 3.45 13.94 -5.76
CA ASP A 100 3.28 14.79 -6.94
C ASP A 100 4.49 14.75 -7.89
N ASN A 101 5.71 14.64 -7.36
CA ASN A 101 6.92 14.48 -8.18
C ASN A 101 6.86 13.19 -9.01
N GLY A 102 6.16 12.17 -8.52
CA GLY A 102 5.90 10.94 -9.27
C GLY A 102 5.11 11.17 -10.56
N LYS A 103 4.19 12.14 -10.56
CA LYS A 103 3.43 12.54 -11.75
C LYS A 103 4.36 13.19 -12.78
N ASP A 104 5.25 14.08 -12.33
CA ASP A 104 6.18 14.80 -13.21
C ASP A 104 7.19 13.85 -13.84
N ILE A 105 7.75 12.92 -13.04
CA ILE A 105 8.62 11.84 -13.55
C ILE A 105 7.90 11.02 -14.61
N TYR A 106 6.66 10.61 -14.35
CA TYR A 106 5.87 9.85 -15.31
C TYR A 106 5.65 10.62 -16.62
N GLN A 107 5.33 11.93 -16.57
CA GLN A 107 5.17 12.74 -17.78
C GLN A 107 6.49 12.91 -18.54
N ALA A 108 7.62 13.08 -17.84
CA ALA A 108 8.94 13.16 -18.45
C ALA A 108 9.32 11.86 -19.17
N LEU A 109 9.02 10.70 -18.57
CA LEU A 109 9.19 9.38 -19.20
C LEU A 109 8.33 9.24 -20.45
N LYS A 110 7.04 9.59 -20.36
CA LYS A 110 6.09 9.45 -21.45
C LYS A 110 6.40 10.37 -22.64
N SER A 111 6.86 11.59 -22.36
CA SER A 111 7.26 12.57 -23.38
C SER A 111 8.64 12.30 -23.99
N GLY A 112 9.43 11.38 -23.40
CA GLY A 112 10.81 11.11 -23.80
C GLY A 112 11.82 12.16 -23.32
N ALA A 113 11.40 13.09 -22.45
CA ALA A 113 12.29 14.07 -21.82
C ALA A 113 13.25 13.40 -20.81
N LEU A 114 12.82 12.29 -20.21
CA LEU A 114 13.65 11.43 -19.37
C LEU A 114 13.93 10.11 -20.09
N SER A 115 15.19 9.85 -20.41
CA SER A 115 15.63 8.59 -21.01
C SER A 115 16.03 7.60 -19.93
N ILE A 116 15.55 6.37 -20.03
CA ILE A 116 15.87 5.29 -19.09
C ILE A 116 16.78 4.28 -19.76
N GLU A 117 17.89 3.98 -19.08
CA GLU A 117 18.75 2.86 -19.46
C GLU A 117 17.97 1.55 -19.31
N LYS A 118 17.84 0.81 -20.42
CA LYS A 118 17.24 -0.52 -20.39
C LYS A 118 18.25 -1.49 -19.78
N ARG A 119 17.88 -2.13 -18.68
CA ARG A 119 18.67 -3.17 -18.00
C ARG A 119 18.05 -4.53 -18.26
N GLU A 120 18.87 -5.49 -18.68
CA GLU A 120 18.46 -6.88 -18.86
C GLU A 120 18.54 -7.61 -17.52
N TRP A 121 17.52 -7.44 -16.68
CA TRP A 121 17.39 -8.18 -15.42
C TRP A 121 16.51 -9.41 -15.57
N GLY A 122 16.92 -10.49 -14.91
CA GLY A 122 16.09 -11.68 -14.73
C GLY A 122 14.84 -11.40 -13.90
N LYS A 123 13.83 -12.29 -13.98
CA LYS A 123 12.58 -12.14 -13.22
C LYS A 123 12.84 -12.06 -11.71
N ASP A 124 13.74 -12.88 -11.19
CA ASP A 124 14.07 -12.94 -9.77
C ASP A 124 14.84 -11.70 -9.29
N GLU A 125 15.74 -11.17 -10.13
CA GLU A 125 16.48 -9.93 -9.85
C GLU A 125 15.53 -8.73 -9.78
N LYS A 126 14.63 -8.61 -10.77
CA LYS A 126 13.57 -7.58 -10.76
C LYS A 126 12.72 -7.66 -9.51
N PHE A 127 12.35 -8.89 -9.14
CA PHE A 127 11.50 -9.13 -7.99
C PHE A 127 12.18 -8.78 -6.67
N LEU A 128 13.43 -9.20 -6.48
CA LEU A 128 14.21 -8.91 -5.28
C LEU A 128 14.46 -7.41 -5.13
N TYR A 129 14.84 -6.74 -6.24
CA TYR A 129 15.04 -5.29 -6.24
C TYR A 129 13.74 -4.55 -5.90
N TYR A 130 12.63 -4.99 -6.48
CA TYR A 130 11.34 -4.38 -6.17
C TYR A 130 10.95 -4.60 -4.71
N CYS A 131 11.22 -5.77 -4.12
CA CYS A 131 11.04 -6.01 -2.68
C CYS A 131 11.87 -5.03 -1.82
N ALA A 132 13.11 -4.76 -2.20
CA ALA A 132 13.95 -3.76 -1.53
C ALA A 132 13.35 -2.35 -1.61
N LEU A 133 12.80 -1.96 -2.77
CA LEU A 133 12.12 -0.67 -2.93
C LEU A 133 10.93 -0.51 -1.99
N ILE A 134 10.11 -1.56 -1.85
CA ILE A 134 8.96 -1.54 -0.94
C ILE A 134 9.41 -1.29 0.48
N LEU A 135 10.42 -2.03 0.96
CA LEU A 135 10.89 -1.87 2.33
C LEU A 135 11.47 -0.47 2.57
N ARG A 136 12.27 0.06 1.64
CA ARG A 136 12.86 1.40 1.76
C ARG A 136 11.82 2.53 1.76
N HIS A 137 10.71 2.36 1.05
CA HIS A 137 9.61 3.32 1.02
C HIS A 137 8.55 3.09 2.11
N SER A 138 8.73 2.10 2.98
CA SER A 138 7.70 1.67 3.93
C SER A 138 7.81 2.26 5.34
N ASP A 139 8.61 3.32 5.50
CA ASP A 139 8.96 3.95 6.78
C ASP A 139 9.66 2.99 7.77
N GLU A 140 10.28 1.92 7.26
CA GLU A 140 11.13 1.06 8.09
C GLU A 140 12.45 1.79 8.42
N PRO A 141 12.99 1.65 9.64
CA PRO A 141 14.28 2.22 9.99
C PRO A 141 15.37 1.70 9.06
N GLU A 142 16.31 2.55 8.63
CA GLU A 142 17.37 2.17 7.70
C GLU A 142 18.21 1.00 8.25
N GLU A 143 18.39 0.92 9.57
CA GLU A 143 19.12 -0.18 10.23
C GLU A 143 18.42 -1.55 10.10
N SER A 144 17.11 -1.55 9.80
CA SER A 144 16.34 -2.76 9.58
C SER A 144 16.37 -3.23 8.12
N LEU A 145 16.83 -2.40 7.19
CA LEU A 145 16.93 -2.69 5.76
C LEU A 145 18.21 -3.47 5.43
N THR A 146 18.30 -4.70 5.95
CA THR A 146 19.40 -5.62 5.65
C THR A 146 19.12 -6.48 4.43
N GLU A 147 20.15 -7.03 3.78
CA GLU A 147 19.96 -8.02 2.71
C GLU A 147 19.10 -9.21 3.16
N GLU A 148 19.23 -9.62 4.43
CA GLU A 148 18.43 -10.69 5.02
C GLU A 148 16.95 -10.30 5.09
N SER A 149 16.62 -9.11 5.60
CA SER A 149 15.24 -8.62 5.67
C SER A 149 14.56 -8.52 4.29
N ILE A 150 15.33 -8.10 3.27
CA ILE A 150 14.86 -8.00 1.88
C ILE A 150 14.58 -9.39 1.33
N ARG A 151 15.46 -10.36 1.59
CA ARG A 151 15.27 -11.76 1.18
C ARG A 151 14.10 -12.40 1.89
N GLU A 152 13.96 -12.23 3.20
CA GLU A 152 12.82 -12.75 3.97
C GLU A 152 11.49 -12.21 3.44
N PHE A 153 11.42 -10.90 3.16
CA PHE A 153 10.25 -10.29 2.54
C PHE A 153 9.99 -10.83 1.13
N ALA A 154 11.04 -10.94 0.31
CA ALA A 154 10.93 -11.49 -1.03
C ALA A 154 10.44 -12.96 -1.01
N GLU A 155 11.01 -13.80 -0.17
CA GLU A 155 10.62 -15.21 0.01
C GLU A 155 9.18 -15.33 0.51
N PHE A 156 8.76 -14.46 1.44
CA PHE A 156 7.36 -14.40 1.86
C PHE A 156 6.42 -14.09 0.69
N VAL A 157 6.73 -13.06 -0.09
CA VAL A 157 5.89 -12.63 -1.22
C VAL A 157 5.92 -13.68 -2.35
N GLN A 158 7.06 -14.32 -2.60
CA GLN A 158 7.19 -15.45 -3.53
C GLN A 158 6.37 -16.65 -3.07
N GLY A 159 6.54 -17.10 -1.82
CA GLY A 159 5.79 -18.20 -1.23
C GLY A 159 4.28 -17.95 -1.14
N ALA A 160 3.87 -16.68 -1.20
CA ALA A 160 2.48 -16.27 -1.33
C ALA A 160 1.96 -16.27 -2.79
N GLU A 161 2.65 -16.90 -3.76
CA GLU A 161 2.27 -16.93 -5.19
C GLU A 161 0.81 -17.34 -5.43
N SER A 162 0.36 -18.43 -4.81
CA SER A 162 -1.03 -18.89 -4.92
C SER A 162 -2.04 -17.85 -4.41
N LYS A 163 -1.62 -17.01 -3.46
CA LYS A 163 -2.39 -15.90 -2.90
C LYS A 163 -2.25 -14.62 -3.71
N ARG A 164 -1.17 -14.40 -4.48
CA ARG A 164 -0.97 -13.22 -5.34
C ARG A 164 -1.97 -13.14 -6.50
N LYS A 165 -2.52 -14.27 -6.93
CA LYS A 165 -3.65 -14.33 -7.89
C LYS A 165 -4.91 -13.65 -7.36
N ASN A 166 -5.08 -13.60 -6.03
CA ASN A 166 -6.18 -12.91 -5.37
C ASN A 166 -5.62 -11.82 -4.44
N LEU A 167 -5.71 -10.56 -4.87
CA LEU A 167 -5.20 -9.42 -4.11
C LEU A 167 -5.73 -9.35 -2.66
N ASN A 168 -6.94 -9.83 -2.38
CA ASN A 168 -7.47 -9.87 -1.01
C ASN A 168 -6.78 -10.95 -0.16
N SER A 169 -6.45 -12.10 -0.74
CA SER A 169 -5.68 -13.15 -0.08
C SER A 169 -4.24 -12.70 0.22
N LEU A 170 -3.61 -11.99 -0.73
CA LEU A 170 -2.29 -11.38 -0.49
C LEU A 170 -2.36 -10.35 0.65
N ARG A 171 -3.37 -9.47 0.63
CA ARG A 171 -3.59 -8.49 1.71
C ARG A 171 -3.69 -9.19 3.06
N TYR A 172 -4.55 -10.20 3.18
CA TYR A 172 -4.72 -10.93 4.42
C TYR A 172 -3.43 -11.58 4.92
N ALA A 173 -2.65 -12.17 4.01
CA ALA A 173 -1.36 -12.77 4.35
C ALA A 173 -0.38 -11.73 4.92
N LEU A 174 -0.27 -10.56 4.28
CA LEU A 174 0.60 -9.47 4.73
C LEU A 174 0.17 -8.94 6.11
N LEU A 175 -1.13 -8.74 6.32
CA LEU A 175 -1.67 -8.28 7.60
C LEU A 175 -1.42 -9.28 8.73
N LYS A 176 -1.52 -10.58 8.44
CA LYS A 176 -1.27 -11.65 9.41
C LYS A 176 0.20 -11.76 9.79
N HIS A 177 1.11 -11.56 8.84
CA HIS A 177 2.54 -11.77 9.05
C HIS A 177 3.25 -10.53 9.61
N TYR A 178 2.98 -9.34 9.05
CA TYR A 178 3.66 -8.08 9.43
C TYR A 178 2.82 -7.17 10.34
N GLY A 179 1.58 -7.57 10.65
CA GLY A 179 0.65 -6.77 11.44
C GLY A 179 -0.19 -5.80 10.59
N LYS A 180 -1.19 -5.19 11.23
CA LYS A 180 -2.23 -4.39 10.53
C LYS A 180 -1.69 -3.16 9.81
N GLU A 181 -0.72 -2.47 10.39
CA GLU A 181 -0.20 -1.22 9.85
C GLU A 181 0.81 -1.48 8.73
N LYS A 182 1.94 -2.13 9.06
CA LYS A 182 2.98 -2.53 8.10
C LYS A 182 2.41 -3.37 6.96
N GLY A 183 1.58 -4.37 7.27
CA GLY A 183 0.94 -5.21 6.25
C GLY A 183 0.04 -4.43 5.29
N ARG A 184 -0.68 -3.39 5.74
CA ARG A 184 -1.47 -2.52 4.86
C ARG A 184 -0.57 -1.68 3.96
N ARG A 185 0.52 -1.13 4.51
CA ARG A 185 1.49 -0.34 3.76
C ARG A 185 2.18 -1.17 2.68
N TYR A 186 2.72 -2.34 3.04
CA TYR A 186 3.33 -3.28 2.10
C TYR A 186 2.35 -3.71 1.02
N TYR A 187 1.10 -4.02 1.38
CA TYR A 187 0.08 -4.37 0.41
C TYR A 187 -0.20 -3.25 -0.59
N PHE A 188 -0.35 -2.02 -0.09
CA PHE A 188 -0.61 -0.86 -0.94
C PHE A 188 0.52 -0.68 -1.95
N MET A 189 1.78 -0.83 -1.52
CA MET A 189 2.96 -0.64 -2.37
C MET A 189 3.24 -1.79 -3.32
N LEU A 190 2.95 -3.03 -2.92
CA LEU A 190 3.12 -4.21 -3.78
C LEU A 190 2.05 -4.28 -4.89
N LYS A 191 0.87 -3.68 -4.67
CA LYS A 191 -0.30 -3.87 -5.54
C LYS A 191 -0.04 -3.55 -7.01
N PRO A 192 0.61 -2.43 -7.41
CA PRO A 192 0.87 -2.15 -8.83
C PRO A 192 1.77 -3.21 -9.47
N TYR A 193 2.83 -3.64 -8.79
CA TYR A 193 3.74 -4.64 -9.34
C TYR A 193 3.18 -6.06 -9.36
N VAL A 194 2.39 -6.45 -8.37
CA VAL A 194 1.72 -7.76 -8.38
C VAL A 194 0.78 -7.89 -9.59
N LYS A 195 0.13 -6.80 -10.02
CA LYS A 195 -0.67 -6.82 -11.26
C LYS A 195 0.19 -7.10 -12.49
N VAL A 196 1.36 -6.47 -12.59
CA VAL A 196 2.32 -6.71 -13.67
C VAL A 196 2.82 -8.16 -13.65
N LEU A 197 3.19 -8.67 -12.47
CA LEU A 197 3.62 -10.07 -12.32
C LEU A 197 2.55 -11.08 -12.75
N ASN A 198 1.27 -10.77 -12.50
CA ASN A 198 0.16 -11.64 -12.88
C ASN A 198 -0.23 -11.53 -14.38
N GLN A 199 0.27 -10.52 -15.09
CA GLN A 199 0.08 -10.35 -16.53
C GLN A 199 1.18 -11.03 -17.37
N MET A 200 2.33 -11.33 -16.74
CA MET A 200 3.47 -12.06 -17.35
C MET A 200 3.26 -13.58 -17.35
#